data_AF-A0A8H2WSM0-F1
#
_entry.id   AF-A0A8H2WSM0-F1
#
_cell.length_a   1.000
_cell.length_b   1.000
_cell.length_c   1.000
_cell.angle_alpha   90.00
_cell.angle_beta   90.00
_cell.angle_gamma   90.00
#
_symmetry.space_group_name_H-M   'P 1'
#
loop_
_entity.id
_entity.type
_entity.pdbx_description
1 polymer ?
#
loop_
_entity_poly.entity_id
_entity_poly.type
_entity_poly.pdbx_seq_one_letter_code
_entity_poly.pdbx_strand_id
1 'polypeptide(L)'
;MINLKLEANAGVEVKDYNARRSNMRQLAEFIDANSAGNAVLVFGDTCSLYTRSIDKAIIHLLTFRAGLMDAWIQAIGGDPLVTGPNITCPQGVPPNISCEVGDKVLFLSLNPDGHPLTDHHSVRARVEFEYTLKSGVRQADLHGGPHGTWFNDLASMPAFPKLASITLRGCDRLNGLILTLTSGQTFTHGGSGEQPYSLNLSLGEYVQSIKLCWGTKHGHTRNFYALATTNRGNSIYAGKTTIDCANATAPSGYGVVGAYGRNGEEIDQLGFIYAQQ
;
A
#
# COMPACT_ATOMS: atom_id res chain seq x y z
N MET A 1 -1.34 6.86 2.72
CA MET A 1 -1.49 7.87 3.78
C MET A 1 -2.98 8.10 4.00
N ILE A 2 -3.45 8.04 5.25
CA ILE A 2 -4.86 8.17 5.61
C ILE A 2 -4.98 9.25 6.69
N ASN A 3 -5.80 10.27 6.45
CA ASN A 3 -6.11 11.31 7.43
C ASN A 3 -7.47 10.99 8.09
N LEU A 4 -7.49 10.87 9.41
CA LEU A 4 -8.67 10.53 10.20
C LEU A 4 -9.22 11.79 10.88
N LYS A 5 -10.53 11.98 10.81
CA LYS A 5 -11.23 13.01 11.57
C LYS A 5 -12.53 12.45 12.17
N LEU A 6 -12.59 12.30 13.50
CA LEU A 6 -13.72 11.71 14.23
C LEU A 6 -14.51 12.71 15.10
N GLU A 7 -14.40 14.02 14.85
CA GLU A 7 -14.97 15.08 15.70
C GLU A 7 -16.46 14.89 16.08
N ALA A 8 -17.28 14.28 15.22
CA ALA A 8 -18.70 14.01 15.51
C ALA A 8 -18.95 12.99 16.64
N ASN A 9 -17.90 12.28 17.09
CA ASN A 9 -17.96 11.24 18.12
C ASN A 9 -17.03 11.55 19.30
N ALA A 10 -16.78 12.83 19.63
CA ALA A 10 -15.86 13.22 20.71
C ALA A 10 -16.41 13.00 22.13
N GLY A 11 -17.69 12.66 22.28
CA GLY A 11 -18.34 12.48 23.58
C GLY A 11 -17.93 11.22 24.32
N VAL A 12 -18.40 11.11 25.56
CA VAL A 12 -18.11 9.98 26.48
C VAL A 12 -19.35 9.15 26.79
N GLU A 13 -20.42 9.30 26.03
CA GLU A 13 -21.61 8.46 26.15
C GLU A 13 -21.39 7.13 25.41
N VAL A 14 -22.18 6.11 25.77
CA VAL A 14 -22.12 4.77 25.16
C VAL A 14 -22.25 4.84 23.62
N LYS A 15 -23.11 5.73 23.11
CA LYS A 15 -23.30 5.93 21.66
C LYS A 15 -22.03 6.42 20.97
N ASP A 16 -21.25 7.28 21.63
CA ASP A 16 -20.02 7.86 21.09
C ASP A 16 -18.93 6.79 20.99
N TYR A 17 -18.76 5.99 22.04
CA TYR A 17 -17.84 4.85 22.03
C TYR A 17 -18.19 3.84 20.94
N ASN A 18 -19.47 3.53 20.74
CA ASN A 18 -19.92 2.61 19.70
C ASN A 18 -19.62 3.16 18.29
N ALA A 19 -19.85 4.45 18.07
CA ALA A 19 -19.55 5.10 16.80
C ALA A 19 -18.04 5.12 16.52
N ARG A 20 -17.20 5.50 17.49
CA ARG A 20 -15.74 5.43 17.36
C ARG A 20 -15.25 4.02 17.08
N ARG A 21 -15.75 3.02 17.82
CA ARG A 21 -15.41 1.61 17.60
C ARG A 21 -15.75 1.14 16.18
N SER A 22 -16.94 1.51 15.68
CA SER A 22 -17.36 1.17 14.32
C SER A 22 -16.43 1.79 13.27
N ASN A 23 -16.08 3.07 13.44
CA ASN A 23 -15.21 3.78 12.52
C ASN A 23 -13.77 3.21 12.52
N MET A 24 -13.22 2.91 13.69
CA MET A 24 -11.90 2.28 13.80
C MET A 24 -11.89 0.87 13.20
N ARG A 25 -12.97 0.11 13.38
CA ARG A 25 -13.10 -1.21 12.77
C ARG A 25 -13.15 -1.13 11.25
N GLN A 26 -13.93 -0.21 10.69
CA GLN A 26 -13.99 0.01 9.24
C GLN A 26 -12.65 0.44 8.67
N LEU A 27 -11.92 1.32 9.38
CA LEU A 27 -10.59 1.73 8.96
C LEU A 27 -9.60 0.56 8.98
N ALA A 28 -9.59 -0.25 10.05
CA ALA A 28 -8.75 -1.44 10.12
C ALA A 28 -9.06 -2.40 8.96
N GLU A 29 -10.34 -2.69 8.70
CA GLU A 29 -10.78 -3.54 7.58
C GLU A 29 -10.35 -2.98 6.23
N PHE A 30 -10.40 -1.66 6.05
CA PHE A 30 -9.93 -1.01 4.84
C PHE A 30 -8.41 -1.15 4.67
N ILE A 31 -7.63 -0.94 5.73
CA ILE A 31 -6.18 -1.07 5.68
C ILE A 31 -5.79 -2.51 5.33
N ASP A 32 -6.37 -3.49 6.03
CA ASP A 32 -6.13 -4.92 5.80
C ASP A 32 -6.42 -5.30 4.34
N ALA A 33 -7.54 -4.82 3.79
CA ALA A 33 -7.99 -5.18 2.45
C ALA A 33 -7.24 -4.44 1.31
N ASN A 34 -6.60 -3.30 1.59
CA ASN A 34 -6.11 -2.40 0.53
C ASN A 34 -4.63 -2.02 0.64
N SER A 35 -3.96 -2.40 1.73
CA SER A 35 -2.58 -1.95 2.01
C SER A 35 -1.59 -3.10 2.17
N ALA A 36 -1.95 -4.32 1.79
CA ALA A 36 -1.04 -5.46 1.85
C ALA A 36 0.27 -5.16 1.07
N GLY A 37 1.41 -5.37 1.73
CA GLY A 37 2.74 -5.11 1.16
C GLY A 37 3.13 -3.63 1.04
N ASN A 38 2.33 -2.70 1.58
CA ASN A 38 2.63 -1.27 1.62
C ASN A 38 2.90 -0.79 3.04
N ALA A 39 3.76 0.23 3.16
CA ALA A 39 3.81 1.01 4.38
C ALA A 39 2.51 1.80 4.56
N VAL A 40 2.03 1.90 5.80
CA VAL A 40 0.79 2.60 6.13
C VAL A 40 1.08 3.70 7.13
N LEU A 41 0.45 4.86 6.91
CA LEU A 41 0.47 5.98 7.83
C LEU A 41 -0.97 6.46 8.00
N VAL A 42 -1.46 6.42 9.24
CA VAL A 42 -2.73 6.96 9.69
C VAL A 42 -2.44 8.07 10.69
N PHE A 43 -3.02 9.25 10.52
CA PHE A 43 -2.89 10.32 11.48
C PHE A 43 -4.18 11.12 11.63
N GLY A 44 -4.35 11.76 12.77
CA GLY A 44 -5.44 12.68 13.05
C GLY A 44 -6.17 12.37 14.36
N ASP A 45 -7.24 13.11 14.61
CA ASP A 45 -7.98 13.04 15.87
C ASP A 45 -8.85 11.78 15.95
N THR A 46 -8.46 10.88 16.85
CA THR A 46 -9.20 9.66 17.16
C THR A 46 -10.30 9.89 18.19
N CYS A 47 -10.31 11.03 18.88
CA CYS A 47 -11.15 11.32 20.04
C CYS A 47 -10.99 10.28 21.18
N SER A 48 -9.88 9.54 21.21
CA SER A 48 -9.65 8.41 22.10
C SER A 48 -8.32 8.52 22.83
N LEU A 49 -8.32 8.13 24.11
CA LEU A 49 -7.15 8.14 24.99
C LEU A 49 -6.81 6.70 25.45
N TYR A 50 -5.56 6.29 25.33
CA TYR A 50 -5.00 5.07 25.90
C TYR A 50 -5.12 5.01 27.44
N THR A 51 -5.09 6.15 28.12
CA THR A 51 -5.34 6.22 29.58
C THR A 51 -6.79 5.89 29.96
N ARG A 52 -7.72 5.83 29.00
CA ARG A 52 -9.11 5.46 29.21
C ARG A 52 -9.38 4.06 28.67
N SER A 53 -9.70 3.11 29.55
CA SER A 53 -9.77 1.67 29.20
C SER A 53 -10.68 1.34 28.00
N ILE A 54 -11.82 2.01 27.87
CA ILE A 54 -12.73 1.81 26.73
C ILE A 54 -12.11 2.31 25.42
N ASP A 55 -11.48 3.48 25.44
CA ASP A 55 -10.81 4.06 24.28
C ASP A 55 -9.56 3.27 23.90
N LYS A 56 -8.79 2.78 24.88
CA LYS A 56 -7.65 1.88 24.64
C LYS A 56 -8.08 0.66 23.83
N ALA A 57 -9.20 0.03 24.17
CA ALA A 57 -9.74 -1.10 23.42
C ALA A 57 -10.17 -0.71 21.98
N ILE A 58 -10.62 0.53 21.77
CA ILE A 58 -10.98 1.07 20.45
C ILE A 58 -9.72 1.30 19.59
N ILE A 59 -8.70 1.95 20.14
CA ILE A 59 -7.42 2.20 19.44
C ILE A 59 -6.72 0.88 19.13
N HIS A 60 -6.82 -0.11 20.02
CA HIS A 60 -6.27 -1.45 19.82
C HIS A 60 -6.85 -2.18 18.60
N LEU A 61 -8.00 -1.76 18.04
CA LEU A 61 -8.48 -2.30 16.78
C LEU A 61 -7.50 -2.00 15.63
N LEU A 62 -6.84 -0.84 15.65
CA LEU A 62 -5.85 -0.47 14.64
C LEU A 62 -4.50 -1.16 14.89
N THR A 63 -4.09 -1.30 16.15
CA THR A 63 -2.78 -1.90 16.47
C THR A 63 -2.79 -3.43 16.38
N PHE A 64 -3.86 -4.09 16.84
CA PHE A 64 -3.96 -5.55 16.83
C PHE A 64 -4.35 -6.12 15.46
N ARG A 65 -5.29 -5.46 14.75
CA ARG A 65 -5.83 -6.00 13.49
C ARG A 65 -4.97 -5.63 12.29
N ALA A 66 -4.61 -4.35 12.18
CA ALA A 66 -3.82 -3.82 11.07
C ALA A 66 -2.30 -3.77 11.37
N GLY A 67 -1.87 -4.23 12.54
CA GLY A 67 -0.45 -4.27 12.94
C GLY A 67 0.19 -2.88 13.13
N LEU A 68 -0.61 -1.83 13.25
CA LEU A 68 -0.11 -0.47 13.35
C LEU A 68 0.57 -0.21 14.71
N MET A 69 1.66 0.55 14.67
CA MET A 69 2.36 1.06 15.85
C MET A 69 2.01 2.53 16.06
N ASP A 70 1.83 2.97 17.31
CA ASP A 70 1.59 4.38 17.62
C ASP A 70 2.91 5.09 17.97
N ALA A 71 3.18 6.21 17.30
CA ALA A 71 4.41 6.97 17.45
C ALA A 71 4.58 7.55 18.86
N TRP A 72 3.49 7.99 19.50
CA TRP A 72 3.56 8.53 20.85
C TRP A 72 3.81 7.42 21.87
N ILE A 73 3.18 6.25 21.71
CA ILE A 73 3.43 5.08 22.55
C ILE A 73 4.90 4.64 22.49
N GLN A 74 5.49 4.63 21.29
CA GLN A 74 6.93 4.36 21.15
C GLN A 74 7.78 5.44 21.83
N ALA A 75 7.44 6.72 21.65
CA ALA A 75 8.21 7.84 22.18
C ALA A 75 8.20 7.90 23.72
N ILE A 76 7.10 7.51 24.38
CA ILE A 76 7.03 7.43 25.84
C ILE A 76 7.59 6.11 26.41
N GLY A 77 8.00 5.17 25.55
CA GLY A 77 8.62 3.91 25.95
C GLY A 77 7.64 2.82 26.41
N GLY A 78 6.36 2.89 26.05
CA GLY A 78 5.40 1.81 26.32
C GLY A 78 4.00 2.25 26.77
N ASP A 79 3.35 1.41 27.57
CA ASP A 79 1.95 1.60 27.98
C ASP A 79 1.78 2.84 28.88
N PRO A 80 0.94 3.82 28.50
CA PRO A 80 0.74 5.03 29.29
C PRO A 80 0.14 4.76 30.67
N LEU A 81 -0.57 3.65 30.88
CA LEU A 81 -1.03 3.28 32.22
C LEU A 81 0.12 2.94 33.17
N VAL A 82 1.30 2.58 32.64
CA VAL A 82 2.51 2.28 33.41
C VAL A 82 3.39 3.52 33.52
N THR A 83 3.51 4.32 32.44
CA THR A 83 4.38 5.51 32.43
C THR A 83 3.75 6.74 33.10
N GLY A 84 2.43 6.73 33.32
CA GLY A 84 1.70 7.73 34.11
C GLY A 84 1.71 9.15 33.53
N PRO A 85 1.37 9.36 32.24
CA PRO A 85 1.32 10.70 31.66
C PRO A 85 0.17 11.52 32.25
N ASN A 86 0.29 12.84 32.17
CA ASN A 86 -0.81 13.73 32.58
C ASN A 86 -1.97 13.61 31.58
N ILE A 87 -3.16 13.29 32.07
CA ILE A 87 -4.38 13.16 31.24
C ILE A 87 -4.83 14.53 30.72
N THR A 88 -4.40 15.61 31.39
CA THR A 88 -4.72 16.99 30.96
C THR A 88 -3.50 17.62 30.31
N CYS A 89 -3.57 17.81 29.00
CA CYS A 89 -2.60 18.62 28.28
C CYS A 89 -2.88 20.13 28.48
N PRO A 90 -1.83 20.96 28.52
CA PRO A 90 -2.00 22.42 28.52
C PRO A 90 -2.72 22.87 27.24
N GLN A 91 -3.43 23.99 27.32
CA GLN A 91 -4.04 24.62 26.14
C GLN A 91 -2.96 25.02 25.13
N GLY A 92 -3.21 24.73 23.85
CA GLY A 92 -2.25 24.93 22.76
C GLY A 92 -1.38 23.70 22.53
N VAL A 93 -0.25 23.89 21.83
CA VAL A 93 0.68 22.80 21.52
C VAL A 93 1.43 22.41 22.79
N PRO A 94 1.34 21.14 23.27
CA PRO A 94 2.05 20.72 24.46
C PRO A 94 3.58 20.93 24.32
N PRO A 95 4.26 21.42 25.38
CA PRO A 95 5.69 21.69 25.33
C PRO A 95 6.54 20.41 25.38
N ASN A 96 5.92 19.25 25.60
CA ASN A 96 6.54 17.94 25.66
C ASN A 96 5.51 16.83 25.38
N ILE A 97 5.95 15.58 25.39
CA ILE A 97 5.11 14.39 25.13
C ILE A 97 4.54 13.75 26.40
N SER A 98 4.64 14.40 27.57
CA SER A 98 4.28 13.79 28.85
C SER A 98 2.77 13.84 29.16
N CYS A 99 1.97 14.33 28.22
CA CYS A 99 0.52 14.37 28.33
C CYS A 99 -0.13 13.72 27.10
N GLU A 100 -1.34 13.20 27.29
CA GLU A 100 -2.04 12.48 26.22
C GLU A 100 -3.08 13.36 25.51
N VAL A 101 -3.10 13.31 24.17
CA VAL A 101 -4.10 13.98 23.31
C VAL A 101 -4.87 12.95 22.45
N GLY A 102 -5.99 13.36 21.87
CA GLY A 102 -6.80 12.53 20.96
C GLY A 102 -6.17 12.30 19.57
N ASP A 103 -5.34 13.25 19.12
CA ASP A 103 -4.55 13.12 17.89
C ASP A 103 -3.52 12.00 18.00
N LYS A 104 -3.61 11.02 17.11
CA LYS A 104 -2.66 9.90 17.03
C LYS A 104 -1.93 9.93 15.70
N VAL A 105 -0.73 9.35 15.71
CA VAL A 105 0.03 9.03 14.50
C VAL A 105 0.41 7.56 14.57
N LEU A 106 -0.22 6.76 13.73
CA LEU A 106 -0.11 5.31 13.69
C LEU A 106 0.54 4.89 12.36
N PHE A 107 1.51 3.98 12.40
CA PHE A 107 2.25 3.58 11.22
C PHE A 107 2.57 2.08 11.19
N LEU A 108 2.70 1.54 9.98
CA LEU A 108 3.25 0.22 9.70
C LEU A 108 4.48 0.42 8.82
N SER A 109 5.66 0.09 9.34
CA SER A 109 6.89 0.03 8.56
C SER A 109 7.09 -1.38 8.01
N LEU A 110 7.63 -1.50 6.79
CA LEU A 110 7.93 -2.80 6.16
C LEU A 110 9.31 -3.36 6.56
N ASN A 111 9.98 -2.80 7.57
CA ASN A 111 11.25 -3.32 8.06
C ASN A 111 11.04 -4.51 9.01
N PRO A 112 11.64 -5.70 8.74
CA PRO A 112 11.52 -6.87 9.59
C PRO A 112 12.23 -6.72 10.95
N ASP A 113 13.12 -5.74 11.09
CA ASP A 113 14.08 -5.71 12.20
C ASP A 113 13.57 -5.02 13.46
N GLY A 114 12.36 -4.45 13.45
CA GLY A 114 11.65 -4.03 14.66
C GLY A 114 12.35 -3.01 15.58
N HIS A 115 13.50 -2.47 15.18
CA HIS A 115 14.26 -1.53 15.99
C HIS A 115 13.82 -0.08 15.72
N PRO A 116 13.59 0.72 16.78
CA PRO A 116 13.50 2.17 16.64
C PRO A 116 14.84 2.69 16.08
N LEU A 117 14.79 3.51 15.02
CA LEU A 117 15.98 3.91 14.26
C LEU A 117 16.74 5.13 14.80
N THR A 118 16.47 5.61 16.02
CA THR A 118 17.31 6.68 16.63
C THR A 118 17.15 6.78 18.16
N ASP A 119 18.21 7.19 18.84
CA ASP A 119 18.30 7.50 20.28
C ASP A 119 18.29 9.03 20.57
N HIS A 120 17.94 9.87 19.59
CA HIS A 120 18.01 11.32 19.74
C HIS A 120 16.66 12.00 19.94
N HIS A 121 16.56 12.70 21.07
CA HIS A 121 15.42 13.51 21.47
C HIS A 121 15.41 14.83 20.70
N SER A 122 14.28 15.16 20.06
CA SER A 122 13.87 16.55 19.94
C SER A 122 12.36 16.67 20.17
N VAL A 123 12.02 17.51 21.15
CA VAL A 123 10.65 17.80 21.54
C VAL A 123 10.06 18.77 20.54
N ARG A 124 9.22 18.25 19.65
CA ARG A 124 8.10 18.86 18.90
C ARG A 124 7.33 17.64 18.38
N ALA A 125 6.00 17.62 18.35
CA ALA A 125 5.27 16.59 17.60
C ALA A 125 5.43 16.81 16.08
N ARG A 126 6.68 16.91 15.61
CA ARG A 126 7.08 16.67 14.23
C ARG A 126 7.40 15.19 14.20
N VAL A 127 6.47 14.39 13.67
CA VAL A 127 6.83 13.06 13.22
C VAL A 127 7.64 13.25 11.94
N GLU A 128 8.96 13.25 12.09
CA GLU A 128 9.87 13.24 10.95
C GLU A 128 9.91 11.81 10.42
N PHE A 129 9.14 11.56 9.37
CA PHE A 129 9.21 10.31 8.64
C PHE A 129 10.47 10.31 7.79
N GLU A 130 11.53 9.66 8.27
CA GLU A 130 12.56 9.15 7.38
C GLU A 130 12.06 7.85 6.77
N TYR A 131 11.65 7.91 5.50
CA TYR A 131 11.41 6.72 4.70
C TYR A 131 12.58 6.55 3.73
N THR A 132 13.16 5.36 3.73
CA THR A 132 14.17 5.00 2.74
C THR A 132 13.49 4.15 1.69
N LEU A 133 13.51 4.59 0.43
CA LEU A 133 13.08 3.72 -0.66
C LEU A 133 14.03 2.51 -0.71
N LYS A 134 13.48 1.31 -0.85
CA LYS A 134 14.29 0.10 -1.06
C LYS A 134 15.23 0.36 -2.24
N SER A 135 16.54 0.33 -1.99
CA SER A 135 17.54 0.62 -3.01
C SER A 135 17.37 -0.33 -4.19
N GLY A 136 17.44 0.19 -5.41
CA GLY A 136 17.34 -0.61 -6.63
C GLY A 136 15.92 -1.00 -7.08
N VAL A 137 14.87 -0.56 -6.37
CA VAL A 137 13.46 -0.79 -6.78
C VAL A 137 12.72 0.53 -7.01
N ARG A 138 11.84 0.58 -8.01
CA ARG A 138 10.94 1.72 -8.31
C ARG A 138 9.53 1.20 -8.61
N GLN A 139 8.52 2.04 -8.40
CA GLN A 139 7.13 1.74 -8.74
C GLN A 139 6.59 2.78 -9.72
N ALA A 140 5.83 2.32 -10.72
CA ALA A 140 5.13 3.16 -11.69
C ALA A 140 3.80 3.68 -11.12
N ASP A 141 3.19 4.69 -11.73
CA ASP A 141 1.82 5.06 -11.38
C ASP A 141 0.82 3.91 -11.64
N LEU A 142 -0.31 3.94 -10.93
CA LEU A 142 -1.40 2.99 -11.09
C LEU A 142 -2.42 3.47 -12.13
N HIS A 143 -2.83 2.58 -13.02
CA HIS A 143 -3.78 2.87 -14.08
C HIS A 143 -4.97 1.89 -14.07
N GLY A 144 -6.20 2.42 -14.08
CA GLY A 144 -7.44 1.64 -14.02
C GLY A 144 -8.42 2.12 -12.96
N GLY A 145 -9.24 1.20 -12.42
CA GLY A 145 -10.37 1.48 -11.52
C GLY A 145 -10.24 0.92 -10.10
N PRO A 146 -11.04 1.40 -9.14
CA PRO A 146 -10.90 1.06 -7.72
C PRO A 146 -11.52 -0.30 -7.34
N HIS A 147 -11.88 -1.14 -8.32
CA HIS A 147 -12.55 -2.42 -8.09
C HIS A 147 -11.56 -3.56 -7.82
N GLY A 148 -12.05 -4.77 -7.60
CA GLY A 148 -11.20 -5.93 -7.33
C GLY A 148 -10.51 -5.89 -5.96
N THR A 149 -9.66 -6.87 -5.74
CA THR A 149 -8.86 -7.07 -4.53
C THR A 149 -7.44 -6.54 -4.75
N TRP A 150 -6.86 -5.91 -3.72
CA TRP A 150 -5.50 -5.39 -3.79
C TRP A 150 -4.45 -6.50 -3.83
N PHE A 151 -3.41 -6.31 -4.64
CA PHE A 151 -2.21 -7.15 -4.65
C PHE A 151 -0.93 -6.31 -4.77
N ASN A 152 0.18 -6.83 -4.26
CA ASN A 152 1.51 -6.22 -4.42
C ASN A 152 2.62 -7.29 -4.35
N ASP A 153 3.35 -7.47 -5.46
CA ASP A 153 4.44 -8.46 -5.55
C ASP A 153 5.70 -8.06 -4.78
N LEU A 154 5.82 -6.79 -4.38
CA LEU A 154 7.04 -6.25 -3.76
C LEU A 154 7.45 -7.01 -2.49
N ALA A 155 6.47 -7.44 -1.69
CA ALA A 155 6.71 -8.16 -0.44
C ALA A 155 7.30 -9.56 -0.65
N SER A 156 7.03 -10.17 -1.81
CA SER A 156 7.55 -11.49 -2.17
C SER A 156 8.74 -11.42 -3.12
N MET A 157 9.26 -10.22 -3.40
CA MET A 157 10.31 -10.00 -4.39
C MET A 157 11.71 -10.32 -3.84
N PRO A 158 12.53 -11.11 -4.56
CA PRO A 158 13.90 -11.40 -4.15
C PRO A 158 14.79 -10.15 -4.23
N ALA A 159 15.99 -10.21 -3.67
CA ALA A 159 16.92 -9.08 -3.62
C ALA A 159 17.38 -8.60 -5.01
N PHE A 160 17.55 -9.52 -5.96
CA PHE A 160 17.98 -9.25 -7.35
C PHE A 160 16.98 -9.86 -8.34
N PRO A 161 15.78 -9.29 -8.46
CA PRO A 161 14.73 -9.86 -9.30
C PRO A 161 15.07 -9.60 -10.77
N LYS A 162 14.91 -10.63 -11.61
CA LYS A 162 15.04 -10.51 -13.06
C LYS A 162 13.91 -11.27 -13.73
N LEU A 163 13.23 -10.63 -14.67
CA LEU A 163 12.11 -11.23 -15.37
C LEU A 163 12.62 -12.21 -16.44
N ALA A 164 12.08 -13.42 -16.45
CA ALA A 164 12.33 -14.43 -17.48
C ALA A 164 11.25 -14.41 -18.56
N SER A 165 9.99 -14.19 -18.16
CA SER A 165 8.89 -14.07 -19.11
C SER A 165 7.75 -13.23 -18.57
N ILE A 166 6.99 -12.66 -19.50
CA ILE A 166 5.72 -11.97 -19.25
C ILE A 166 4.63 -12.63 -20.10
N THR A 167 3.46 -12.84 -19.50
CA THR A 167 2.27 -13.32 -20.20
C THR A 167 1.10 -12.39 -19.91
N LEU A 168 0.44 -11.94 -20.98
CA LEU A 168 -0.80 -11.19 -20.92
C LEU A 168 -1.93 -12.12 -21.33
N ARG A 169 -3.04 -12.13 -20.59
CA ARG A 169 -4.24 -12.89 -20.94
C ARG A 169 -5.37 -11.93 -21.27
N GLY A 170 -6.01 -12.11 -22.42
CA GLY A 170 -7.18 -11.29 -22.74
C GLY A 170 -7.53 -11.21 -24.21
N CYS A 171 -8.83 -11.02 -24.49
CA CYS A 171 -9.36 -10.79 -25.83
C CYS A 171 -9.86 -9.34 -25.98
N ASP A 172 -11.07 -9.05 -25.49
CA ASP A 172 -11.61 -7.68 -25.50
C ASP A 172 -11.09 -6.82 -24.34
N ARG A 173 -10.64 -7.46 -23.27
CA ARG A 173 -10.13 -6.83 -22.04
C ARG A 173 -8.92 -7.58 -21.53
N LEU A 174 -8.13 -6.94 -20.67
CA LEU A 174 -7.02 -7.60 -19.98
C LEU A 174 -7.57 -8.43 -18.83
N ASN A 175 -7.60 -9.75 -19.00
CA ASN A 175 -8.08 -10.69 -18.00
C ASN A 175 -7.02 -11.00 -16.94
N GLY A 176 -5.75 -11.13 -17.34
CA GLY A 176 -4.70 -11.53 -16.41
C GLY A 176 -3.29 -11.18 -16.86
N LEU A 177 -2.39 -11.22 -15.89
CA LEU A 177 -0.97 -10.97 -16.02
C LEU A 177 -0.21 -12.07 -15.28
N ILE A 178 0.78 -12.67 -15.93
CA ILE A 178 1.71 -13.60 -15.31
C ILE A 178 3.13 -13.10 -15.55
N LEU A 179 3.90 -12.98 -14.48
CA LEU A 179 5.31 -12.61 -14.50
C LEU A 179 6.12 -13.74 -13.88
N THR A 180 7.03 -14.32 -14.65
CA THR A 180 7.93 -15.37 -14.15
C THR A 180 9.34 -14.83 -14.07
N LEU A 181 9.95 -14.92 -12.90
CA LEU A 181 11.33 -14.52 -12.66
C LEU A 181 12.30 -15.62 -13.08
N THR A 182 13.56 -15.26 -13.33
CA THR A 182 14.65 -16.21 -13.61
C THR A 182 14.94 -17.15 -12.43
N SER A 183 14.48 -16.80 -11.22
CA SER A 183 14.52 -17.68 -10.04
C SER A 183 13.49 -18.80 -10.08
N GLY A 184 12.54 -18.78 -11.04
CA GLY A 184 11.39 -19.68 -11.11
C GLY A 184 10.16 -19.19 -10.35
N GLN A 185 10.29 -18.14 -9.54
CA GLN A 185 9.13 -17.53 -8.87
C GLN A 185 8.17 -16.94 -9.90
N THR A 186 6.88 -17.15 -9.70
CA THR A 186 5.83 -16.67 -10.60
C THR A 186 4.79 -15.86 -9.83
N PHE A 187 4.47 -14.67 -10.35
CA PHE A 187 3.37 -13.84 -9.90
C PHE A 187 2.21 -13.97 -10.90
N THR A 188 1.00 -14.22 -10.42
CA THR A 188 -0.20 -14.41 -11.25
C THR A 188 -1.31 -13.54 -10.72
N HIS A 189 -1.82 -12.65 -11.59
CA HIS A 189 -2.87 -11.69 -11.26
C HIS A 189 -3.98 -11.73 -12.29
N GLY A 190 -5.20 -11.43 -11.85
CA GLY A 190 -6.42 -11.51 -12.66
C GLY A 190 -6.97 -12.93 -12.83
N GLY A 191 -7.87 -13.08 -13.80
CA GLY A 191 -8.54 -14.35 -14.09
C GLY A 191 -7.78 -15.24 -15.06
N SER A 192 -8.26 -16.47 -15.19
CA SER A 192 -7.67 -17.52 -16.04
C SER A 192 -7.91 -17.34 -17.54
N GLY A 193 -8.45 -16.19 -17.99
CA GLY A 193 -8.94 -15.84 -19.33
C GLY A 193 -8.38 -16.62 -20.53
N GLU A 194 -9.22 -16.79 -21.55
CA GLU A 194 -9.09 -17.86 -22.55
C GLU A 194 -7.80 -17.80 -23.41
N GLN A 195 -7.31 -16.60 -23.74
CA GLN A 195 -6.17 -16.45 -24.66
C GLN A 195 -4.92 -15.86 -23.99
N PRO A 196 -3.86 -16.65 -23.78
CA PRO A 196 -2.57 -16.17 -23.32
C PRO A 196 -1.67 -15.72 -24.49
N TYR A 197 -0.94 -14.64 -24.27
CA TYR A 197 0.13 -14.13 -25.13
C TYR A 197 1.39 -13.98 -24.29
N SER A 198 2.42 -14.76 -24.61
CA SER A 198 3.64 -14.86 -23.80
C SER A 198 4.86 -14.35 -24.57
N LEU A 199 5.76 -13.68 -23.86
CA LEU A 199 7.08 -13.28 -24.32
C LEU A 199 8.12 -13.83 -23.35
N ASN A 200 8.97 -14.72 -23.85
CA ASN A 200 10.18 -15.15 -23.14
C ASN A 200 11.31 -14.17 -23.45
N LEU A 201 12.00 -13.71 -22.42
CA LEU A 201 13.06 -12.72 -22.54
C LEU A 201 14.40 -13.41 -22.77
N SER A 202 15.13 -12.93 -23.77
CA SER A 202 16.50 -13.38 -24.04
C SER A 202 17.49 -12.83 -23.01
N LEU A 203 18.71 -13.38 -22.98
CA LEU A 203 19.78 -12.83 -22.12
C LEU A 203 20.03 -11.35 -22.43
N GLY A 204 19.91 -10.48 -21.43
CA GLY A 204 20.07 -9.02 -21.55
C GLY A 204 18.85 -8.30 -22.12
N GLU A 205 17.75 -9.01 -22.35
CA GLU A 205 16.46 -8.43 -22.71
C GLU A 205 15.61 -8.17 -21.46
N TYR A 206 14.94 -7.04 -21.42
CA TYR A 206 14.03 -6.67 -20.34
C TYR A 206 12.86 -5.87 -20.88
N VAL A 207 11.70 -5.98 -20.22
CA VAL A 207 10.53 -5.17 -20.53
C VAL A 207 10.77 -3.74 -20.05
N GLN A 208 10.84 -2.80 -20.98
CA GLN A 208 11.15 -1.39 -20.70
C GLN A 208 9.89 -0.54 -20.53
N SER A 209 8.78 -0.92 -21.16
CA SER A 209 7.55 -0.15 -21.12
C SER A 209 6.34 -1.07 -21.26
N ILE A 210 5.29 -0.76 -20.51
CA ILE A 210 3.98 -1.37 -20.71
C ILE A 210 2.95 -0.27 -20.90
N LYS A 211 2.31 -0.23 -22.07
CA LYS A 211 1.15 0.63 -22.31
C LYS A 211 -0.09 -0.03 -21.75
N LEU A 212 -0.84 0.69 -20.93
CA LEU A 212 -2.13 0.28 -20.42
C LEU A 212 -3.22 1.18 -20.99
N CYS A 213 -4.37 0.62 -21.33
CA CYS A 213 -5.57 1.40 -21.59
C CYS A 213 -6.74 0.85 -20.79
N TRP A 214 -7.53 1.75 -20.21
CA TRP A 214 -8.65 1.39 -19.33
C TRP A 214 -9.94 2.08 -19.77
N GLY A 215 -11.06 1.55 -19.31
CA GLY A 215 -12.38 2.09 -19.63
C GLY A 215 -13.45 1.46 -18.77
N THR A 216 -14.68 1.95 -18.89
CA THR A 216 -15.81 1.49 -18.10
C THR A 216 -16.67 0.49 -18.87
N LYS A 217 -17.01 -0.64 -18.25
CA LYS A 217 -18.02 -1.58 -18.75
C LYS A 217 -18.99 -1.93 -17.62
N HIS A 218 -20.29 -1.76 -17.90
CA HIS A 218 -21.37 -1.95 -16.93
C HIS A 218 -21.14 -1.22 -15.59
N GLY A 219 -20.60 0.00 -15.64
CA GLY A 219 -20.29 0.79 -14.44
C GLY A 219 -18.99 0.42 -13.72
N HIS A 220 -18.23 -0.57 -14.19
CA HIS A 220 -16.93 -0.95 -13.63
C HIS A 220 -15.77 -0.52 -14.53
N THR A 221 -14.83 0.26 -13.99
CA THR A 221 -13.61 0.64 -14.70
C THR A 221 -12.56 -0.46 -14.61
N ARG A 222 -12.04 -0.90 -15.76
CA ARG A 222 -11.08 -2.02 -15.87
C ARG A 222 -10.00 -1.73 -16.89
N ASN A 223 -8.90 -2.47 -16.86
CA ASN A 223 -7.90 -2.46 -17.92
C ASN A 223 -8.40 -3.27 -19.12
N PHE A 224 -8.48 -2.60 -20.27
CA PHE A 224 -8.93 -3.20 -21.52
C PHE A 224 -7.77 -3.65 -22.40
N TYR A 225 -6.58 -3.07 -22.22
CA TYR A 225 -5.44 -3.31 -23.08
C TYR A 225 -4.13 -3.27 -22.28
N ALA A 226 -3.22 -4.16 -22.65
CA ALA A 226 -1.81 -4.04 -22.30
C ALA A 226 -0.94 -4.32 -23.52
N LEU A 227 0.13 -3.53 -23.70
CA LEU A 227 1.20 -3.78 -24.67
C LEU A 227 2.54 -3.69 -23.94
N ALA A 228 3.21 -4.83 -23.79
CA ALA A 228 4.56 -4.88 -23.25
C ALA A 228 5.58 -4.75 -24.38
N THR A 229 6.59 -3.91 -24.18
CA THR A 229 7.68 -3.69 -25.15
C THR A 229 9.03 -3.82 -24.44
N THR A 230 9.96 -4.54 -25.06
CA THR A 230 11.30 -4.76 -24.53
C THR A 230 12.30 -3.74 -25.07
N ASN A 231 13.48 -3.66 -24.42
CA ASN A 231 14.63 -2.89 -24.90
C ASN A 231 15.16 -3.34 -26.28
N ARG A 232 14.73 -4.50 -26.77
CA ARG A 232 15.09 -5.02 -28.11
C ARG A 232 14.00 -4.80 -29.15
N GLY A 233 12.90 -4.12 -28.80
CA GLY A 233 11.78 -3.87 -29.69
C GLY A 233 10.81 -5.05 -29.84
N ASN A 234 11.00 -6.14 -29.10
CA ASN A 234 10.00 -7.22 -29.06
C ASN A 234 8.79 -6.76 -28.27
N SER A 235 7.60 -7.22 -28.67
CA SER A 235 6.36 -6.84 -27.99
C SER A 235 5.30 -7.92 -28.02
N ILE A 236 4.47 -7.94 -26.97
CA ILE A 236 3.22 -8.69 -26.91
C ILE A 236 2.11 -7.77 -26.44
N TYR A 237 0.88 -8.03 -26.87
CA TYR A 237 -0.29 -7.29 -26.39
C TYR A 237 -1.47 -8.22 -26.18
N ALA A 238 -2.42 -7.77 -25.36
CA ALA A 238 -3.72 -8.39 -25.17
C ALA A 238 -4.76 -7.29 -25.01
N GLY A 239 -6.00 -7.54 -25.45
CA GLY A 239 -7.08 -6.60 -25.27
C GLY A 239 -7.33 -5.62 -26.43
N LYS A 240 -8.16 -4.60 -26.17
CA LYS A 240 -8.50 -3.52 -27.12
C LYS A 240 -8.24 -2.15 -26.51
N THR A 241 -7.62 -1.26 -27.28
CA THR A 241 -7.35 0.11 -26.82
C THR A 241 -8.64 0.88 -26.55
N THR A 242 -8.58 1.80 -25.59
CA THR A 242 -9.65 2.74 -25.24
C THR A 242 -9.13 4.18 -25.38
N ILE A 243 -9.95 5.17 -25.01
CA ILE A 243 -9.55 6.58 -25.00
C ILE A 243 -8.51 6.83 -23.91
N ASP A 244 -8.70 6.28 -22.72
CA ASP A 244 -7.80 6.46 -21.60
C ASP A 244 -6.64 5.46 -21.68
N CYS A 245 -5.45 5.96 -21.98
CA CYS A 245 -4.22 5.16 -22.03
C CYS A 245 -3.05 5.89 -21.36
N ALA A 246 -2.13 5.13 -20.81
CA ALA A 246 -0.86 5.62 -20.29
C ALA A 246 0.27 4.60 -20.53
N ASN A 247 1.51 5.10 -20.57
CA ASN A 247 2.70 4.26 -20.65
C ASN A 247 3.37 4.22 -19.28
N ALA A 248 3.50 3.01 -18.73
CA ALA A 248 4.35 2.75 -17.58
C ALA A 248 5.76 2.40 -18.07
N THR A 249 6.64 3.39 -18.14
CA THR A 249 8.01 3.26 -18.65
C THR A 249 9.01 3.15 -17.51
N ALA A 250 9.85 2.12 -17.55
CA ALA A 250 10.92 1.93 -16.59
C ALA A 250 12.01 3.01 -16.78
N PRO A 251 12.61 3.53 -15.69
CA PRO A 251 13.78 4.40 -15.79
C PRO A 251 14.94 3.74 -16.53
N SER A 252 15.87 4.55 -17.06
CA SER A 252 17.06 4.02 -17.74
C SER A 252 17.83 3.04 -16.85
N GLY A 253 18.15 1.85 -17.39
CA GLY A 253 18.82 0.77 -16.66
C GLY A 253 17.90 -0.11 -15.81
N TYR A 254 16.59 0.13 -15.82
CA TYR A 254 15.60 -0.65 -15.10
C TYR A 254 14.66 -1.41 -16.06
N GLY A 255 14.07 -2.49 -15.57
CA GLY A 255 13.08 -3.29 -16.27
C GLY A 255 11.98 -3.78 -15.33
N VAL A 256 10.82 -4.15 -15.88
CA VAL A 256 9.69 -4.70 -15.12
C VAL A 256 10.09 -6.03 -14.48
N VAL A 257 9.80 -6.18 -13.19
CA VAL A 257 10.09 -7.40 -12.40
C VAL A 257 8.92 -7.85 -11.51
N GLY A 258 7.87 -7.06 -11.43
CA GLY A 258 6.67 -7.37 -10.65
C GLY A 258 5.57 -6.38 -10.96
N ALA A 259 4.42 -6.59 -10.34
CA ALA A 259 3.27 -5.71 -10.46
C ALA A 259 2.61 -5.46 -9.11
N TYR A 260 1.77 -4.44 -9.08
CA TYR A 260 0.88 -4.17 -7.97
C TYR A 260 -0.38 -3.46 -8.50
N GLY A 261 -1.47 -3.53 -7.75
CA GLY A 261 -2.73 -2.95 -8.17
C GLY A 261 -3.93 -3.73 -7.66
N ARG A 262 -4.94 -3.89 -8.51
CA ARG A 262 -6.20 -4.53 -8.15
C ARG A 262 -6.70 -5.47 -9.22
N ASN A 263 -7.18 -6.63 -8.81
CA ASN A 263 -7.69 -7.66 -9.71
C ASN A 263 -8.91 -8.41 -9.16
N GLY A 264 -9.64 -9.05 -10.06
CA GLY A 264 -10.64 -10.07 -9.78
C GLY A 264 -10.58 -11.12 -10.89
N GLU A 265 -11.73 -11.38 -11.53
CA GLU A 265 -11.77 -12.17 -12.78
C GLU A 265 -11.08 -11.46 -13.96
N GLU A 266 -10.83 -10.15 -13.83
CA GLU A 266 -10.11 -9.30 -14.78
C GLU A 266 -9.14 -8.38 -14.03
N ILE A 267 -8.29 -7.65 -14.74
CA ILE A 267 -7.42 -6.64 -14.14
C ILE A 267 -8.17 -5.31 -14.04
N ASP A 268 -8.41 -4.83 -12.82
CA ASP A 268 -9.13 -3.57 -12.58
C ASP A 268 -8.17 -2.37 -12.59
N GLN A 269 -7.03 -2.49 -11.91
CA GLN A 269 -5.98 -1.47 -11.83
C GLN A 269 -4.60 -2.10 -11.83
N LEU A 270 -3.64 -1.49 -12.51
CA LEU A 270 -2.31 -2.06 -12.65
C LEU A 270 -1.22 -0.99 -12.64
N GLY A 271 -0.14 -1.29 -11.93
CA GLY A 271 1.12 -0.58 -11.90
C GLY A 271 2.25 -1.60 -11.84
N PHE A 272 3.47 -1.17 -12.14
CA PHE A 272 4.62 -2.08 -12.27
C PHE A 272 5.72 -1.73 -11.30
N ILE A 273 6.46 -2.77 -10.90
CA ILE A 273 7.65 -2.67 -10.08
C ILE A 273 8.85 -2.85 -11.01
N TYR A 274 9.81 -1.94 -10.91
CA TYR A 274 11.02 -1.93 -11.70
C TYR A 274 12.24 -2.22 -10.83
N ALA A 275 13.18 -2.99 -11.38
CA ALA A 275 14.50 -3.17 -10.78
C ALA A 275 15.61 -3.07 -11.84
N GLN A 276 16.84 -2.82 -11.39
CA GLN A 276 18.00 -2.68 -12.25
C GLN A 276 18.33 -4.00 -12.98
N GLN A 277 18.74 -3.93 -14.26
CA GLN A 277 18.84 -5.09 -15.18
C GLN A 277 20.25 -5.54 -15.56
#